data_AF-A0A845RVF3-F1
#
_entry.id   AF-A0A845RVF3-F1
#
_cell.length_a   1.000
_cell.length_b   1.000
_cell.length_c   1.000
_cell.angle_alpha   90.00
_cell.angle_beta   90.00
_cell.angle_gamma   90.00
#
_symmetry.space_group_name_H-M   'P 1'
#
loop_
_entity.id
_entity.type
_entity.pdbx_description
1 polymer ?
#
loop_
_entity_poly.entity_id
_entity_poly.type
_entity_poly.pdbx_seq_one_letter_code
_entity_poly.pdbx_strand_id
1 'polypeptide(L)' 'SPKAPENLLKLGVTLAELGEIEQGCKMIINLKKAYPKTDAAILQKSSYEKKRFNCS' A
#
# COMPACT_ATOMS: atom_id res chain seq x y z
N SER A 1 6.81 1.91 14.51
CA SER A 1 8.20 1.96 14.00
C SER A 1 8.24 2.80 12.73
N PRO A 2 9.27 3.63 12.49
CA PRO A 2 9.37 4.50 11.32
C PRO A 2 9.23 3.78 9.96
N LYS A 3 9.66 2.52 9.88
CA LYS A 3 9.58 1.70 8.65
C LYS A 3 8.25 0.96 8.45
N ALA A 4 7.35 1.01 9.43
CA ALA A 4 6.09 0.28 9.38
C ALA A 4 5.21 0.62 8.14
N PRO A 5 5.01 1.90 7.75
CA PRO A 5 4.23 2.20 6.55
C PRO A 5 4.90 1.71 5.26
N GLU A 6 6.23 1.78 5.16
CA GLU A 6 6.95 1.26 3.99
C GLU A 6 6.81 -0.26 3.86
N ASN A 7 6.89 -0.98 4.99
CA ASN A 7 6.73 -2.43 5.02
C ASN A 7 5.30 -2.85 4.66
N LEU A 8 4.29 -2.13 5.17
CA LEU A 8 2.89 -2.41 4.82
C LEU A 8 2.65 -2.21 3.33
N LEU A 9 3.19 -1.13 2.75
CA LEU A 9 3.09 -0.87 1.32
C LEU A 9 3.79 -1.96 0.50
N LYS A 10 5.04 -2.32 0.84
CA LYS A 10 5.77 -3.38 0.14
C LYS A 10 5.02 -4.71 0.18
N LEU A 11 4.52 -5.11 1.34
CA LEU A 11 3.76 -6.34 1.50
C LEU A 11 2.50 -6.33 0.63
N GLY A 12 1.75 -5.21 0.62
CA GLY A 12 0.57 -5.08 -0.24
C GLY A 12 0.90 -5.17 -1.73
N VAL A 13 2.00 -4.55 -2.18
CA VAL A 13 2.48 -4.66 -3.57
C VAL A 13 2.89 -6.08 -3.91
N THR A 14 3.67 -6.76 -3.05
CA THR A 14 4.10 -8.13 -3.28
C THR A 14 2.91 -9.09 -3.40
N LEU A 15 1.90 -8.97 -2.54
CA LEU A 15 0.69 -9.78 -2.66
C LEU A 15 -0.03 -9.55 -3.98
N ALA A 16 -0.18 -8.28 -4.38
CA ALA A 16 -0.79 -7.96 -5.67
C ALA A 16 0.01 -8.52 -6.86
N GLU A 17 1.34 -8.46 -6.82
CA GLU A 17 2.22 -9.03 -7.85
C GLU A 17 2.16 -10.56 -7.91
N LEU A 18 1.86 -11.22 -6.79
CA LEU A 18 1.64 -12.67 -6.72
C LEU A 18 0.24 -13.10 -7.15
N GLY A 19 -0.63 -12.17 -7.55
CA GLY A 19 -2.01 -12.43 -7.97
C GLY A 19 -3.05 -12.37 -6.84
N GLU A 20 -2.61 -12.15 -5.59
CA GLU A 20 -3.48 -11.90 -4.42
C GLU A 20 -3.95 -10.43 -4.40
N ILE A 21 -4.55 -9.98 -5.51
CA ILE A 21 -4.88 -8.57 -5.77
C ILE A 21 -5.79 -7.99 -4.69
N GLU A 22 -6.84 -8.71 -4.29
CA GLU A 22 -7.78 -8.22 -3.28
C GLU A 22 -7.09 -7.97 -1.93
N GLN A 23 -6.27 -8.92 -1.49
CA GLN A 23 -5.52 -8.80 -0.24
C GLN A 23 -4.49 -7.68 -0.32
N GLY A 24 -3.70 -7.65 -1.40
CA GLY A 24 -2.72 -6.60 -1.65
C GLY A 24 -3.35 -5.20 -1.63
N CYS A 25 -4.47 -5.03 -2.35
CA CYS A 25 -5.23 -3.79 -2.39
C CYS A 25 -5.75 -3.38 -1.01
N LYS A 26 -6.30 -4.30 -0.20
CA LYS A 26 -6.72 -4.00 1.19
C LYS A 26 -5.57 -3.41 2.00
N MET A 27 -4.35 -3.92 1.85
CA MET A 27 -3.18 -3.41 2.57
C MET A 27 -2.78 -2.01 2.09
N ILE A 28 -2.70 -1.82 0.77
CA ILE A 28 -2.33 -0.52 0.17
C ILE A 28 -3.36 0.56 0.51
N ILE A 29 -4.66 0.25 0.45
CA ILE A 29 -5.77 1.18 0.78
C ILE A 29 -5.72 1.58 2.26
N ASN A 30 -5.50 0.61 3.14
CA ASN A 30 -5.50 0.86 4.59
C ASN A 30 -4.27 1.63 5.09
N LEU A 31 -3.23 1.80 4.26
CA LEU A 31 -1.99 2.48 4.63
C LEU A 31 -2.22 3.87 5.25
N LYS A 32 -3.02 4.72 4.59
CA LYS A 32 -3.31 6.09 5.08
C LYS A 32 -4.10 6.08 6.39
N LYS A 33 -4.98 5.09 6.58
CA LYS A 33 -5.80 4.93 7.78
C LYS A 33 -4.97 4.43 8.96
N ALA A 34 -4.09 3.46 8.72
CA ALA A 34 -3.21 2.87 9.73
C ALA A 34 -2.07 3.82 10.14
N TYR A 35 -1.56 4.61 9.20
CA TYR A 35 -0.42 5.51 9.42
C TYR A 35 -0.71 6.92 8.88
N PRO A 36 -1.56 7.71 9.57
CA PRO A 36 -1.96 9.04 9.11
C PRO A 36 -0.81 10.07 9.10
N LYS A 37 0.29 9.79 9.82
CA LYS A 37 1.50 10.64 9.90
C LYS A 37 2.65 10.14 9.01
N THR A 38 2.33 9.40 7.95
CA THR A 38 3.32 8.85 7.00
C THR A 38 3.86 9.92 6.05
N ASP A 39 5.11 9.75 5.61
CA ASP A 39 5.74 10.61 4.61
C ASP A 39 4.93 10.71 3.30
N ALA A 40 4.86 11.92 2.75
CA ALA A 40 4.12 12.19 1.51
C ALA A 40 4.59 11.30 0.34
N ALA A 41 5.88 10.98 0.27
CA ALA A 41 6.45 10.09 -0.74
C ALA A 41 5.85 8.68 -0.70
N ILE A 42 5.64 8.13 0.50
CA ILE A 42 5.03 6.80 0.67
C ILE A 42 3.54 6.84 0.28
N LEU A 43 2.83 7.92 0.62
CA LEU A 43 1.41 8.10 0.23
C LEU A 43 1.23 8.30 -1.28
N GLN A 44 2.17 9.00 -1.93
CA GLN A 44 2.18 9.13 -3.38
C GLN A 44 2.42 7.77 -4.05
N LYS A 45 3.40 7.00 -3.53
CA LYS A 45 3.68 5.65 -4.03
C LYS A 45 2.47 4.72 -3.85
N SER A 46 1.81 4.71 -2.70
CA SER A 46 0.61 3.91 -2.51
C SER A 46 -0.51 4.29 -3.48
N SER A 47 -0.65 5.57 -3.81
CA SER A 47 -1.65 6.02 -4.78
C SER A 47 -1.33 5.57 -6.21
N TYR A 48 -0.06 5.50 -6.58
CA TYR A 48 0.38 4.94 -7.85
C TYR A 48 0.08 3.44 -7.94
N GLU A 49 0.47 2.66 -6.93
CA GLU A 49 0.24 1.21 -6.92
C GLU A 49 -1.27 0.87 -6.90
N LYS A 50 -2.10 1.64 -6.17
CA LYS A 50 -3.56 1.49 -6.23
C LYS A 50 -4.11 1.57 -7.66
N LYS A 51 -3.61 2.52 -8.46
CA LYS A 51 -4.01 2.68 -9.86
C LYS A 51 -3.45 1.54 -10.72
N ARG A 52 -2.18 1.16 -10.52
CA ARG A 52 -1.53 0.08 -11.26
C ARG A 52 -2.28 -1.25 -11.12
N PHE A 53 -2.75 -1.57 -9.92
CA PHE A 53 -3.48 -2.81 -9.63
C PHE A 53 -5.01 -2.68 -9.76
N ASN A 54 -5.53 -1.54 -10.21
CA ASN A 54 -6.98 -1.26 -10.27
C ASN A 54 -7.71 -1.55 -8.95
N CYS A 55 -7.12 -1.16 -7.82
CA CYS A 55 -7.72 -1.37 -6.51
C CYS A 55 -9.03 -0.59 -6.35
N SER A 56 -10.14 -1.33 -6.25
CA SER A 56 -11.50 -0.84 -6.02
C SER A 56 -11.73 -0.33 -4.59
#